data_AF-A0A4Y2L6A6-F1
#
_entry.id   AF-A0A4Y2L6A6-F1
#
_cell.length_a   1.000
_cell.length_b   1.000
_cell.length_c   1.000
_cell.angle_alpha   90.00
_cell.angle_beta   90.00
_cell.angle_gamma   90.00
#
_symmetry.space_group_name_H-M   'P 1'
#
loop_
_entity.id
_entity.type
_entity.pdbx_description
1 polymer ?
#
loop_
_entity_poly.entity_id
_entity_poly.type
_entity_poly.pdbx_seq_one_letter_code
_entity_poly.pdbx_strand_id
1 'polypeptide(L)' 'VVPMEMDWRAEHCIQFKEMVTEKMFVAIVQNRELRDESDSSVKVELILIDTSKPDKDVYIHELLIEKEMARPAPIK' A
#
# COMPACT_ATOMS: atom_id res chain seq x y z
N VAL A 1 -2.57 -0.42 -5.55
CA VAL A 1 -2.57 -1.82 -6.05
C VAL A 1 -3.84 -2.53 -5.60
N VAL A 2 -4.21 -3.62 -6.26
CA VAL A 2 -5.41 -4.43 -5.97
C VAL A 2 -5.01 -5.92 -5.84
N PRO A 3 -5.83 -6.77 -5.21
CA PRO A 3 -5.50 -8.19 -5.09
C PRO A 3 -5.38 -8.87 -6.46
N MET A 4 -4.63 -9.96 -6.50
CA MET A 4 -4.45 -10.77 -7.70
C MET A 4 -5.78 -11.35 -8.21
N GLU A 5 -6.63 -11.80 -7.28
CA GLU A 5 -7.94 -12.37 -7.57
C GLU A 5 -9.06 -11.43 -7.12
N MET A 6 -10.17 -11.98 -6.63
CA MET A 6 -11.32 -11.25 -6.12
C MET A 6 -11.04 -10.56 -4.78
N ASP A 7 -10.20 -11.16 -3.92
CA ASP A 7 -9.87 -10.61 -2.60
C ASP A 7 -8.42 -10.92 -2.19
N TRP A 8 -7.92 -10.26 -1.15
CA TRP A 8 -6.61 -10.49 -0.57
C TRP A 8 -6.55 -11.84 0.15
N ARG A 9 -5.63 -12.70 -0.27
CA ARG A 9 -5.34 -13.94 0.45
C ARG A 9 -4.76 -13.62 1.83
N ALA A 10 -5.16 -14.39 2.85
CA ALA A 10 -4.67 -14.20 4.21
C ALA A 10 -3.14 -14.26 4.31
N GLU A 11 -2.50 -15.14 3.52
CA GLU A 11 -1.05 -15.23 3.42
C GLU A 11 -0.41 -13.93 2.94
N HIS A 12 -0.98 -13.28 1.92
CA HIS A 12 -0.47 -12.02 1.40
C HIS A 12 -0.61 -10.90 2.44
N CYS A 13 -1.69 -10.90 3.23
CA CYS A 13 -1.89 -9.96 4.32
C CYS A 13 -0.85 -10.14 5.44
N ILE A 14 -0.50 -11.39 5.78
CA ILE A 14 0.54 -11.69 6.78
C ILE A 14 1.90 -11.21 6.28
N GLN A 15 2.27 -11.55 5.04
CA GLN A 15 3.52 -11.11 4.44
C GLN A 15 3.61 -9.58 4.35
N PHE A 16 2.53 -8.90 3.95
CA PHE A 16 2.49 -7.44 3.95
C PHE A 16 2.68 -6.87 5.36
N LYS A 17 2.03 -7.45 6.37
CA LYS A 17 2.21 -7.06 7.77
C LYS A 17 3.68 -7.16 8.21
N GLU A 18 4.35 -8.27 7.93
CA GLU A 18 5.78 -8.47 8.24
C GLU A 18 6.67 -7.47 7.51
N MET A 19 6.29 -7.06 6.30
CA MET A 19 7.00 -6.03 5.54
C MET A 19 6.92 -4.66 6.21
N VAL A 20 5.79 -4.29 6.82
CA VAL A 20 5.50 -2.90 7.24
C VAL A 20 5.44 -2.65 8.75
N THR A 21 5.31 -3.68 9.56
CA THR A 21 5.19 -3.51 11.03
C THR A 21 6.52 -3.05 11.64
N GLU A 22 6.45 -2.13 12.61
CA GLU A 22 7.61 -1.60 13.35
C GLU A 22 8.70 -0.96 12.46
N LYS A 23 8.31 -0.44 11.29
CA LYS A 23 9.21 0.25 10.37
C LYS A 23 8.68 1.64 10.02
N MET A 24 9.60 2.53 9.70
CA MET A 24 9.30 3.90 9.29
C MET A 24 9.30 3.99 7.76
N PHE A 25 8.29 4.65 7.20
CA PHE A 25 8.15 4.85 5.77
C PHE A 25 7.91 6.32 5.47
N VAL A 26 8.39 6.78 4.33
CA VAL A 26 7.89 7.99 3.70
C VAL A 26 6.59 7.64 2.97
N ALA A 27 5.60 8.52 3.05
CA ALA A 27 4.31 8.33 2.40
C ALA A 27 3.98 9.51 1.47
N ILE A 28 3.52 9.20 0.26
CA ILE A 28 2.92 10.17 -0.66
C ILE A 28 1.40 9.96 -0.62
N VAL A 29 0.64 11.01 -0.31
CA VAL A 29 -0.83 10.99 -0.40
C VAL A 29 -1.22 11.14 -1.87
N GLN A 30 -1.77 10.10 -2.46
CA GLN A 30 -2.24 10.09 -3.85
C GLN A 30 -3.65 10.64 -3.98
N ASN A 31 -4.52 10.27 -3.03
CA ASN A 31 -5.92 10.69 -3.03
C ASN A 31 -6.43 10.80 -1.59
N ARG A 32 -7.44 11.65 -1.41
CA ARG A 32 -8.12 11.89 -0.14
C ARG A 32 -9.61 11.95 -0.41
N GLU A 33 -10.35 11.00 0.16
CA GLU A 33 -11.80 10.93 0.06
C GLU A 33 -12.42 11.09 1.46
N LEU A 34 -13.46 11.93 1.57
CA LEU A 34 -14.31 11.93 2.76
C LEU A 34 -15.21 10.71 2.71
N ARG A 35 -15.30 9.98 3.82
CA ARG A 35 -16.03 8.71 3.85
C ARG A 35 -17.54 8.91 3.83
N ASP A 36 -18.02 10.01 4.41
CA ASP A 36 -19.40 10.49 4.43
C ASP A 36 -19.39 12.01 4.68
N GLU A 37 -20.41 12.77 4.26
CA GLU A 37 -20.53 14.18 4.61
C GLU A 37 -20.81 14.40 6.11
N SER A 38 -21.33 13.38 6.78
CA SER A 38 -21.61 13.35 8.22
C SER A 38 -20.49 12.77 9.09
N ASP A 39 -19.52 12.08 8.45
CA ASP A 39 -18.38 11.44 9.13
C ASP A 39 -17.11 12.24 8.86
N SER A 40 -16.45 12.72 9.91
CA SER A 40 -15.17 13.42 9.80
C SER A 40 -14.01 12.48 9.45
N SER A 41 -14.27 11.18 9.25
CA SER A 41 -13.27 10.21 8.83
C SER A 41 -12.80 10.43 7.39
N VAL A 42 -11.48 10.51 7.24
CA VAL A 42 -10.79 10.72 5.96
C VAL A 42 -10.16 9.40 5.54
N LYS A 43 -10.51 8.92 4.34
CA LYS A 43 -9.80 7.83 3.69
C LYS A 43 -8.70 8.42 2.82
N VAL A 44 -7.47 7.93 3.00
CA VAL A 44 -6.32 8.32 2.16
C VAL A 44 -5.81 7.12 1.37
N GLU A 45 -5.49 7.34 0.11
CA GLU A 45 -4.72 6.41 -0.71
C GLU A 45 -3.25 6.85 -0.65
N LEU A 46 -2.36 5.94 -0.26
CA LEU A 46 -0.95 6.24 -0.01
C LEU A 46 -0.05 5.41 -0.93
N ILE A 47 1.08 6.00 -1.32
CA ILE A 47 2.27 5.26 -1.74
C ILE A 47 3.25 5.24 -0.57
N LEU A 48 3.60 4.05 -0.11
CA LEU A 48 4.60 3.85 0.93
C LEU A 48 5.97 3.58 0.29
N ILE A 49 6.98 4.25 0.81
CA ILE A 49 8.37 4.19 0.35
C ILE A 49 9.26 3.89 1.56
N ASP A 50 9.99 2.79 1.50
CA ASP A 50 11.04 2.48 2.47
C ASP A 50 12.35 3.15 2.01
N THR A 51 12.81 4.12 2.80
CA THR A 51 14.03 4.89 2.56
C THR A 51 15.13 4.52 3.57
N SER A 52 15.04 3.35 4.20
CA SER A 52 16.01 2.89 5.20
C SER A 52 17.38 2.55 4.59
N LYS A 53 17.43 2.31 3.27
CA LYS A 53 18.67 2.05 2.53
C LYS A 53 19.22 3.36 1.96
N PRO A 54 20.51 3.66 2.14
CA PRO A 54 21.09 4.95 1.75
C PRO A 54 21.19 5.16 0.23
N ASP A 55 21.14 4.08 -0.56
CA ASP A 55 21.38 4.08 -2.01
C ASP A 55 20.13 3.80 -2.84
N LYS A 56 19.01 3.44 -2.20
CA LYS A 56 17.80 3.04 -2.92
C LYS A 56 16.53 3.20 -2.09
N ASP A 57 15.56 3.87 -2.69
CA ASP A 57 14.18 3.86 -2.22
C ASP A 57 13.45 2.59 -2.69
N VAL A 58 12.70 1.97 -1.79
CA VAL A 58 11.89 0.79 -2.11
C VAL A 58 10.41 1.14 -2.02
N TYR A 59 9.76 1.17 -3.18
CA TYR A 59 8.33 1.41 -3.28
C TYR A 59 7.57 0.13 -2.93
N ILE A 60 6.81 0.15 -1.83
CA ILE A 60 6.18 -1.06 -1.29
C ILE A 60 5.18 -1.66 -2.27
N HIS A 61 4.46 -0.82 -3.02
CA HIS A 61 3.48 -1.28 -4.00
C HIS A 61 4.11 -2.00 -5.20
N GLU A 62 5.31 -1.58 -5.64
CA GLU A 62 6.07 -2.27 -6.69
C GLU A 62 6.53 -3.64 -6.20
N LEU A 63 7.07 -3.70 -4.98
CA LEU A 63 7.50 -4.96 -4.36
C LEU A 63 6.36 -5.97 -4.21
N LEU A 64 5.13 -5.52 -3.90
CA LEU A 64 3.96 -6.38 -3.87
C LEU A 64 3.59 -6.94 -5.25
N ILE A 65 3.80 -6.18 -6.32
CA ILE A 65 3.57 -6.63 -7.70
C ILE A 65 4.66 -7.62 -8.12
N GLU A 66 5.93 -7.32 -7.86
CA GLU A 66 7.07 -8.20 -8.16
C GLU A 66 6.96 -9.56 -7.46
N LYS A 67 6.38 -9.59 -6.26
CA LYS A 67 6.13 -10.82 -5.48
C LYS A 67 4.84 -11.56 -5.87
N GLU A 68 4.14 -11.11 -6.91
CA GLU A 68 2.84 -11.66 -7.34
C GLU A 68 1.78 -11.65 -6.21
N MET A 69 1.92 -10.75 -5.24
CA MET A 69 0.96 -10.60 -4.14
C MET A 69 -0.19 -9.66 -4.52
N ALA A 70 0.08 -8.74 -5.45
CA ALA A 70 -0.84 -7.72 -5.93
C ALA A 70 -0.63 -7.44 -7.41
N ARG A 71 -1.57 -6.73 -8.02
CA ARG A 71 -1.46 -6.21 -9.39
C ARG A 71 -1.70 -4.69 -9.43
N PRO A 72 -1.28 -4.00 -10.50
CA PRO A 72 -1.59 -2.59 -10.69
C PRO A 72 -3.09 -2.34 -10.54
N ALA A 73 -3.43 -1.25 -9.85
CA ALA A 73 -4.83 -0.81 -9.80
C ALA A 73 -5.24 -0.33 -11.20
N PRO A 74 -6.50 -0.54 -11.62
CA PRO A 74 -7.01 0.07 -12.84
C PRO A 74 -6.83 1.59 -12.77
N ILE A 75 -6.50 2.21 -13.91
CA ILE A 75 -6.51 3.67 -14.03
C ILE A 75 -7.97 4.11 -13.83
N LYS A 76 -8.23 4.93 -12.81
CA LYS A 76 -9.55 5.51 -12.53
C LYS A 76 -9.86 6.61 -13.55
#